data_AF-A0A9D8VR43-F1
#
_entry.id   AF-A0A9D8VR43-F1
#
_cell.length_a   1.000
_cell.length_b   1.000
_cell.length_c   1.000
_cell.angle_alpha   90.00
_cell.angle_beta   90.00
_cell.angle_gamma   90.00
#
_symmetry.space_group_name_H-M   'P 1'
#
loop_
_entity.id
_entity.type
_entity.pdbx_description
1 polymer ?
#
loop_
_entity_poly.entity_id
_entity_poly.type
_entity_poly.pdbx_seq_one_letter_code
_entity_poly.pdbx_strand_id
1 'polypeptide(L)' 'MRMVRPSTNTIATEGTEAGEQHLVPGVAPVTLSERLAMLAAQPMAPKRNPTTTQKPCDIGLFDEAARNQSDLLDWLSSGG' A
#
# COMPACT_ATOMS: atom_id res chain seq x y z
N MET A 1 -18.71 5.00 18.03
CA MET A 1 -19.20 6.25 17.40
C MET A 1 -19.53 7.24 18.52
N ARG A 2 -18.77 8.33 18.70
CA ARG A 2 -19.05 9.32 19.76
C ARG A 2 -19.76 10.52 19.11
N MET A 3 -20.99 10.79 19.54
CA MET A 3 -21.82 11.87 19.00
C MET A 3 -21.43 13.19 19.66
N VAL A 4 -20.85 14.12 18.91
CA VAL A 4 -20.45 15.46 19.38
C VAL A 4 -21.56 16.44 19.03
N ARG A 5 -22.03 17.22 20.02
CA ARG A 5 -23.06 18.26 19.82
C ARG A 5 -22.48 19.44 19.00
N PRO A 6 -23.24 20.06 18.09
CA PRO A 6 -22.74 21.19 17.32
C PRO A 6 -22.67 22.44 18.21
N SER A 7 -21.46 22.91 18.50
CA SER A 7 -21.26 24.25 19.05
C SER A 7 -21.33 25.28 17.91
N THR A 8 -21.92 26.44 18.17
CA THR A 8 -21.97 27.61 17.28
C THR A 8 -20.58 28.26 17.20
N ASN A 9 -19.59 27.50 16.74
CA ASN A 9 -18.19 27.91 16.77
C ASN A 9 -17.88 28.68 15.48
N THR A 10 -17.52 29.95 15.63
CA THR A 10 -16.91 30.75 14.56
C THR A 10 -15.82 29.93 13.89
N ILE A 11 -15.85 29.84 12.56
CA ILE A 11 -14.87 29.07 11.78
C ILE A 11 -13.48 29.66 12.07
N ALA A 12 -12.62 28.90 12.74
CA ALA A 12 -11.26 29.33 13.01
C ALA A 12 -10.47 29.31 11.68
N THR A 13 -9.67 30.34 11.44
CA THR A 13 -8.89 30.48 10.20
C THR A 13 -7.42 30.71 10.54
N GLU A 14 -6.54 30.14 9.73
CA GLU A 14 -5.09 30.37 9.81
C GLU A 14 -4.51 30.62 8.41
N GLY A 15 -3.57 31.56 8.32
CA GLY A 15 -2.80 31.77 7.08
C GLY A 15 -1.69 30.73 6.95
N THR A 16 -1.63 30.05 5.81
CA THR A 16 -0.55 29.11 5.46
C THR A 16 0.12 29.51 4.14
N GLU A 17 1.24 28.88 3.79
CA GLU A 17 1.88 29.07 2.47
C GLU A 17 0.95 28.72 1.29
N ALA A 18 -0.07 27.88 1.54
CA ALA A 18 -1.10 27.53 0.57
C ALA A 18 -2.30 28.49 0.55
N GLY A 19 -2.30 29.54 1.38
CA GLY A 19 -3.40 30.51 1.53
C GLY A 19 -4.12 30.43 2.88
N GLU A 20 -5.24 31.15 3.00
CA GLU A 20 -6.14 31.08 4.16
C GLU A 20 -6.78 29.70 4.26
N GLN A 21 -6.63 29.07 5.42
CA GLN A 21 -7.17 27.74 5.73
C GLN A 21 -8.19 27.85 6.84
N HIS A 22 -9.33 27.16 6.68
CA HIS A 22 -10.41 27.15 7.65
C HIS A 22 -10.47 25.81 8.41
N LEU A 23 -10.51 25.88 9.73
CA LEU A 23 -10.76 24.71 10.57
C LEU A 23 -12.24 24.36 10.52
N VAL A 24 -12.56 23.20 9.93
CA VAL A 24 -13.94 22.69 9.85
C VAL A 24 -14.38 22.19 11.23
N PRO A 25 -15.41 22.79 11.85
CA PRO A 25 -15.89 22.34 13.15
C PRO A 25 -16.36 20.88 13.11
N GLY A 26 -16.03 20.11 14.15
CA GLY A 26 -16.42 18.70 14.25
C GLY A 26 -15.53 17.71 13.50
N VAL A 27 -14.53 18.18 12.76
CA VAL A 27 -13.52 17.32 12.12
C VAL A 27 -12.30 17.24 13.04
N ALA A 28 -11.96 16.03 13.47
CA ALA A 28 -10.76 15.79 14.24
C ALA A 28 -9.52 15.75 13.31
N PRO A 29 -8.37 16.35 13.69
CA PRO A 29 -7.13 16.20 12.95
C PRO A 29 -6.69 14.73 12.89
N VAL A 30 -6.18 14.30 11.73
CA VAL A 30 -5.65 12.95 11.56
C VAL A 30 -4.31 12.81 12.31
N THR A 31 -4.30 11.95 13.32
CA THR A 31 -3.14 11.67 14.16
C THR A 31 -2.07 10.87 13.41
N LEU A 32 -0.83 10.89 13.92
CA LEU A 32 0.26 10.07 13.38
C LEU A 32 -0.10 8.57 13.41
N SER A 33 -0.73 8.10 14.49
CA SER A 33 -1.15 6.70 14.63
C SER A 33 -2.13 6.30 13.53
N GLU A 34 -3.12 7.14 13.22
CA GLU A 34 -4.10 6.87 12.16
C GLU A 34 -3.44 6.86 10.78
N ARG A 35 -2.49 7.77 10.52
CA ARG A 35 -1.71 7.77 9.27
C ARG A 35 -0.91 6.48 9.12
N LEU A 36 -0.22 6.04 10.17
CA LEU A 36 0.56 4.81 10.17
C LEU A 36 -0.32 3.57 10.00
N ALA A 37 -1.48 3.53 10.67
CA ALA A 37 -2.44 2.44 10.52
C ALA A 37 -2.96 2.33 9.09
N MET A 38 -3.27 3.45 8.43
CA MET A 38 -3.65 3.43 7.02
C MET A 38 -2.52 2.91 6.14
N LEU A 39 -1.28 3.39 6.33
CA LEU A 39 -0.13 2.95 5.54
C LEU A 39 0.14 1.45 5.70
N ALA A 40 0.01 0.92 6.90
CA ALA A 40 0.19 -0.50 7.18
C ALA A 40 -0.90 -1.38 6.53
N ALA A 41 -2.10 -0.84 6.33
CA ALA A 41 -3.20 -1.53 5.67
C ALA A 41 -3.16 -1.41 4.13
N GLN A 42 -2.30 -0.55 3.57
CA GLN A 42 -2.19 -0.42 2.12
C GLN A 42 -1.47 -1.61 1.48
N PRO A 43 -1.82 -1.99 0.24
CA PRO A 43 -1.01 -2.91 -0.54
C PRO A 43 0.45 -2.47 -0.59
N MET A 44 1.38 -3.42 -0.57
CA MET A 44 2.80 -3.09 -0.68
C MET A 44 3.10 -2.39 -2.01
N ALA A 45 3.64 -1.18 -1.94
CA ALA A 45 4.10 -0.46 -3.11
C ALA A 45 5.38 -1.10 -3.70
N PRO A 46 5.59 -1.03 -5.03
CA PRO A 46 6.83 -1.50 -5.63
C PRO A 46 8.04 -0.73 -5.09
N LYS A 47 9.08 -1.45 -4.64
CA LYS A 47 10.25 -0.85 -3.95
C LYS A 47 11.12 0.06 -4.83
N ARG A 48 11.09 -0.10 -6.16
CA ARG A 48 12.11 0.47 -7.06
C ARG A 48 11.55 1.37 -8.16
N ASN A 49 10.33 1.11 -8.63
CA ASN A 49 9.65 1.95 -9.61
C ASN A 49 8.12 1.86 -9.41
N PRO A 50 7.42 2.99 -9.16
CA PRO A 50 5.99 3.02 -8.86
C PRO A 50 5.08 2.47 -9.97
N THR A 51 5.56 2.39 -11.22
CA THR A 51 4.80 1.83 -12.35
C THR A 51 5.10 0.36 -12.62
N THR A 52 5.89 -0.28 -11.75
CA THR A 52 6.25 -1.68 -11.95
C THR A 52 5.04 -2.58 -11.70
N THR A 53 4.63 -3.32 -12.73
CA THR A 53 3.62 -4.37 -12.61
C THR A 53 4.11 -5.45 -11.64
N GLN A 54 3.24 -5.87 -10.73
CA GLN A 54 3.49 -7.05 -9.90
C GLN A 54 3.77 -8.24 -10.83
N LYS A 55 4.93 -8.87 -10.69
CA LYS A 55 5.22 -10.09 -11.45
C LYS A 55 4.19 -11.16 -11.09
N PRO A 56 3.68 -11.93 -12.07
CA PRO A 56 2.84 -13.08 -11.79
C PRO A 56 3.49 -13.99 -10.76
N CYS A 57 2.66 -14.69 -9.97
CA CYS A 57 3.11 -15.60 -8.93
C CYS A 57 3.56 -16.94 -9.54
N ASP A 58 4.47 -16.87 -10.51
CA ASP A 58 4.99 -17.99 -11.29
C ASP A 58 6.19 -18.64 -10.55
N ILE A 59 6.20 -18.57 -9.22
CA ILE A 59 7.21 -19.21 -8.38
C ILE A 59 6.56 -20.43 -7.71
N GLY A 60 6.22 -21.40 -8.55
CA GLY A 60 5.77 -22.73 -8.13
C GLY A 60 6.73 -23.80 -8.65
N LEU A 61 6.78 -24.95 -7.99
CA LEU A 61 7.59 -26.11 -8.38
C LEU A 61 7.30 -26.59 -9.82
N PHE A 62 6.18 -26.17 -10.42
CA PHE A 62 5.69 -26.60 -11.72
C PHE A 62 5.30 -25.44 -12.65
N ASP A 63 5.93 -24.28 -12.51
CA ASP A 63 5.72 -23.15 -13.42
C ASP A 63 6.39 -23.38 -14.81
N GLU A 64 5.96 -22.66 -15.85
CA GLU A 64 6.51 -22.74 -17.21
C GLU A 64 8.04 -22.55 -17.28
N ALA A 65 8.65 -21.81 -16.34
CA ALA A 65 10.11 -21.71 -16.23
C ALA A 65 10.79 -22.99 -15.69
N ALA A 66 10.05 -23.90 -15.04
CA ALA A 66 10.54 -25.19 -14.56
C ALA A 66 10.72 -26.24 -15.68
N ARG A 67 10.34 -25.94 -16.93
CA ARG A 67 10.55 -26.83 -18.08
C ARG A 67 12.03 -27.13 -18.40
N ASN A 68 12.97 -26.45 -17.76
CA ASN A 68 14.40 -26.80 -17.81
C ASN A 68 14.80 -27.97 -16.87
N GLN A 69 13.91 -28.46 -16.00
CA GLN A 69 14.22 -29.59 -15.10
C GLN A 69 13.95 -30.95 -15.73
N SER A 70 13.09 -31.03 -16.75
CA SER A 70 12.85 -32.25 -17.52
C SER A 70 14.14 -32.75 -18.16
N ASP A 71 14.91 -31.84 -18.78
CA ASP A 71 16.20 -32.15 -19.40
C ASP A 71 17.22 -32.72 -18.40
N LEU A 72 17.19 -32.25 -17.14
CA LEU A 72 18.05 -32.74 -16.06
C LEU A 72 17.64 -34.15 -15.61
N LEU A 73 16.34 -34.44 -15.53
CA LEU A 73 15.83 -35.77 -15.23
C LEU A 73 16.08 -36.76 -16.39
N ASP A 74 15.96 -36.29 -17.63
CA ASP A 74 16.30 -37.06 -18.82
C ASP A 74 17.80 -37.35 -18.88
N TRP A 75 18.67 -36.38 -18.55
CA TRP A 75 20.12 -36.58 -18.42
C TRP A 75 20.49 -37.60 -17.33
N LEU A 76 19.88 -37.48 -16.14
CA LEU A 76 20.07 -38.45 -15.05
C LEU A 76 19.59 -39.85 -15.44
N SER A 77 18.47 -39.95 -16.16
CA SER A 77 17.89 -41.23 -16.61
C SER A 77 18.64 -41.86 -17.78
N SER A 78 19.31 -41.05 -18.60
CA SER A 78 20.18 -41.50 -19.70
C SER A 78 21.61 -41.79 -19.26
N GLY A 79 21.90 -41.73 -17.95
CA GLY A 79 23.14 -42.22 -17.35
C GLY A 79 24.33 -41.31 -17.57
N GLY A 80 24.14 -40.00 -17.37
CA GLY A 80 25.22 -39.00 -17.41
C GLY A 80 26.47 -39.33 -16.59
#